data_AF-A0A8S4QHG5-F1
#
_entry.id   AF-A0A8S4QHG5-F1
#
_cell.length_a   1.000
_cell.length_b   1.000
_cell.length_c   1.000
_cell.angle_alpha   90.00
_cell.angle_beta   90.00
_cell.angle_gamma   90.00
#
_symmetry.space_group_name_H-M   'P 1'
#
loop_
_entity.id
_entity.type
_entity.pdbx_description
1 polymer ?
#
loop_
_entity_poly.entity_id
_entity_poly.type
_entity_poly.pdbx_seq_one_letter_code
_entity_poly.pdbx_strand_id
1 'polypeptide(L)'
;KLGTTIKLVTDIQICNVKPVTSRRNWPSGAPEQVKRFYACNDVDTFLCDRPLHKPPIDKENEFKSLWIERTTLVTENTLPGILRWSEVISRSMEEIPPVEVRTLHFSNFSYLFITF
;
A
#
# COMPACT_ATOMS: atom_id res chain seq x y z
N LYS A 1 21.96 -42.21 -6.31
CA LYS A 1 22.43 -41.01 -5.59
C LYS A 1 21.30 -39.98 -5.67
N LEU A 2 20.54 -39.83 -4.59
CA LEU A 2 19.59 -38.74 -4.40
C LEU A 2 20.36 -37.42 -4.43
N GLY A 3 19.87 -36.47 -5.22
CA GLY A 3 20.47 -35.15 -5.37
C GLY A 3 19.41 -34.12 -5.69
N THR A 4 18.73 -33.68 -4.65
CA THR A 4 18.30 -32.29 -4.42
C THR A 4 17.58 -31.58 -5.57
N THR A 5 16.25 -31.52 -5.50
CA THR A 5 15.49 -30.29 -5.79
C THR A 5 14.16 -30.36 -5.03
N ILE A 6 14.18 -30.05 -3.74
CA ILE A 6 12.95 -29.58 -3.10
C ILE A 6 12.82 -28.13 -3.57
N LYS A 7 11.95 -27.88 -4.55
CA LYS A 7 11.47 -26.51 -4.81
C LYS A 7 10.61 -26.13 -3.60
N LEU A 8 11.24 -25.50 -2.61
CA LEU A 8 10.52 -24.71 -1.62
C LEU A 8 10.05 -23.45 -2.35
N VAL A 9 8.93 -23.54 -3.07
CA VAL A 9 8.20 -22.37 -3.57
C VAL A 9 7.44 -21.82 -2.38
N THR A 10 8.13 -21.03 -1.56
CA THR A 10 7.49 -20.11 -0.62
C THR A 10 7.94 -18.72 -1.02
N ASP A 11 7.32 -18.17 -2.05
CA ASP A 11 7.57 -16.81 -2.51
C ASP A 11 6.89 -15.85 -1.52
N ILE A 12 7.63 -15.43 -0.49
CA ILE A 12 7.15 -14.41 0.45
C ILE A 12 7.31 -13.05 -0.21
N GLN A 13 6.19 -12.33 -0.39
CA GLN A 13 6.21 -10.95 -0.85
C GLN A 13 6.18 -9.98 0.34
N ILE A 14 7.14 -9.05 0.35
CA ILE A 14 7.25 -8.00 1.36
C ILE A 14 7.18 -6.66 0.63
N CYS A 15 6.24 -5.80 1.01
CA CYS A 15 6.21 -4.42 0.53
C CYS A 15 5.92 -3.43 1.65
N ASN A 16 6.42 -2.21 1.47
CA ASN A 16 5.97 -1.07 2.24
C ASN A 16 4.57 -0.69 1.75
N VAL A 17 3.70 -0.39 2.70
CA VAL A 17 2.36 0.10 2.38
C VAL A 17 2.07 1.42 3.08
N LYS A 18 1.22 2.21 2.44
CA LYS A 18 0.75 3.49 2.96
C LYS A 18 -0.59 3.27 3.67
N PRO A 19 -0.77 3.76 4.90
CA PRO A 19 -2.08 3.69 5.55
C PRO A 19 -3.09 4.59 4.83
N VAL A 20 -4.33 4.13 4.76
CA VAL A 20 -5.47 4.93 4.33
C VAL A 20 -6.20 5.40 5.56
N THR A 21 -6.32 6.72 5.70
CA THR A 21 -7.00 7.32 6.86
C THR A 21 -8.47 6.89 6.89
N SER A 22 -8.87 6.27 8.00
CA SER A 22 -10.25 5.91 8.28
C SER A 22 -11.14 7.15 8.27
N ARG A 23 -12.36 7.03 7.71
CA ARG A 23 -13.34 8.12 7.78
C ARG A 23 -13.72 8.37 9.24
N ARG A 24 -13.28 9.48 9.79
CA ARG A 24 -13.59 9.89 11.16
C ARG A 24 -14.29 11.25 11.19
N ASN A 25 -15.35 11.31 11.99
CA ASN A 25 -16.01 12.57 12.30
C ASN A 25 -15.24 13.27 13.44
N TRP A 26 -14.57 14.36 13.10
CA TRP A 26 -13.83 15.16 14.06
C TRP A 26 -14.76 16.18 14.74
N PRO A 27 -14.67 16.36 16.07
CA PRO A 27 -15.38 17.44 16.75
C PRO A 27 -14.86 18.80 16.26
N SER A 28 -15.72 19.83 16.37
CA SER A 28 -15.33 21.20 16.07
C SER A 28 -14.13 21.62 16.92
N GLY A 29 -13.09 22.18 16.30
CA GLY A 29 -11.87 22.60 16.99
C GLY A 29 -10.85 21.49 17.28
N ALA A 30 -11.04 20.27 16.77
CA ALA A 30 -10.05 19.20 16.93
C ALA A 30 -8.64 19.64 16.45
N PRO A 31 -7.59 19.53 17.30
CA PRO A 31 -6.24 19.95 16.93
C PRO A 31 -5.71 19.19 15.73
N GLU A 32 -5.01 19.89 14.84
CA GLU A 32 -4.44 19.31 13.63
C GLU A 32 -3.42 18.20 13.94
N GLN A 33 -2.70 18.30 15.05
CA GLN A 33 -1.76 17.27 15.50
C GLN A 33 -2.46 15.93 15.79
N VAL A 34 -3.67 15.96 16.36
CA VAL A 34 -4.45 14.75 16.63
C VAL A 34 -4.93 14.14 15.31
N LYS A 35 -5.38 14.97 14.36
CA LYS A 35 -5.78 14.50 13.03
C LYS A 35 -4.62 13.83 12.30
N ARG A 36 -3.43 14.43 12.35
CA ARG A 36 -2.20 13.85 11.77
C ARG A 36 -1.81 12.52 12.42
N PHE A 37 -1.95 12.40 13.75
CA PHE A 37 -1.69 11.14 14.44
C PHE A 37 -2.60 10.02 13.91
N TYR A 38 -3.90 10.28 13.81
CA TYR A 38 -4.88 9.32 13.30
C TYR A 38 -4.94 9.23 11.77
N ALA A 39 -4.11 9.98 11.05
CA ALA A 39 -3.96 9.80 9.60
C ALA A 39 -3.26 8.47 9.29
N CYS A 40 -2.41 7.99 10.20
CA CYS A 40 -1.68 6.73 10.09
C CYS A 40 -1.95 5.74 11.23
N ASN A 41 -2.62 6.14 12.32
CA ASN A 41 -2.99 5.24 13.43
C ASN A 41 -4.50 4.99 13.44
N ASP A 42 -4.91 3.84 13.97
CA ASP A 42 -6.31 3.36 13.96
C ASP A 42 -6.85 3.20 12.53
N VAL A 43 -6.05 2.49 11.73
CA VAL A 43 -6.29 2.24 10.31
C VAL A 43 -6.28 0.74 10.03
N ASP A 44 -7.18 0.28 9.18
CA ASP A 44 -7.29 -1.11 8.71
C ASP A 44 -6.98 -1.25 7.21
N THR A 45 -6.90 -0.13 6.50
CA THR A 45 -6.78 -0.11 5.04
C THR A 45 -5.41 0.43 4.64
N PHE A 46 -4.76 -0.24 3.70
CA PHE A 46 -3.40 0.06 3.29
C PHE A 46 -3.22 -0.05 1.76
N LEU A 47 -2.32 0.75 1.21
CA LEU A 47 -2.00 0.77 -0.22
C LEU A 47 -0.56 0.34 -0.48
N CYS A 48 -0.37 -0.69 -1.29
CA CYS A 48 0.92 -1.08 -1.86
C CYS A 48 0.96 -0.59 -3.31
N ASP A 49 1.74 0.47 -3.58
CA ASP A 49 1.91 1.04 -4.93
C ASP A 49 3.16 0.47 -5.59
N ARG A 50 2.99 -0.10 -6.78
CA ARG A 50 4.09 -0.59 -7.62
C ARG A 50 4.14 0.17 -8.94
N PRO A 51 5.24 0.87 -9.26
CA PRO A 51 5.38 1.54 -10.55
C PRO A 51 5.48 0.51 -11.68
N LEU A 52 4.78 0.76 -12.78
CA LEU A 52 4.79 -0.03 -14.00
C LEU A 52 5.11 0.86 -15.20
N HIS A 53 6.00 0.41 -16.08
CA HIS A 53 6.22 1.06 -17.38
C HIS A 53 5.50 0.27 -18.47
N LYS A 54 4.47 0.87 -19.06
CA LYS A 54 3.73 0.26 -20.17
C LYS A 54 4.24 0.80 -21.52
N PRO A 55 4.45 -0.06 -22.53
CA PRO A 55 4.82 0.39 -23.88
C PRO A 55 3.64 1.10 -24.56
N PRO A 56 3.90 2.03 -25.50
CA PRO A 56 5.21 2.48 -25.98
C PRO A 56 5.91 3.41 -24.98
N ILE A 57 7.19 3.13 -24.70
CA ILE A 57 8.02 3.96 -23.82
C ILE A 57 8.56 5.13 -24.65
N ASP A 58 7.99 6.31 -24.44
CA ASP A 58 8.48 7.56 -25.01
C ASP A 58 9.75 7.98 -24.24
N LYS A 59 10.94 7.79 -24.84
CA LYS A 59 12.23 8.11 -24.21
C LYS A 59 12.39 9.59 -23.87
N GLU A 60 11.64 10.48 -24.53
CA GLU A 60 11.63 11.91 -24.26
C GLU A 60 10.66 12.27 -23.11
N ASN A 61 9.71 11.39 -22.78
CA ASN A 61 8.70 11.64 -21.76
C ASN A 61 8.31 10.35 -21.00
N GLU A 62 9.20 9.93 -20.10
CA GLU A 62 9.03 8.74 -19.26
C GLU A 62 7.73 8.77 -18.44
N PHE A 63 7.25 9.98 -18.08
CA PHE A 63 5.99 10.16 -17.35
C PHE A 63 4.77 9.66 -18.13
N LYS A 64 4.76 9.71 -19.48
CA LYS A 64 3.64 9.18 -20.28
C LYS A 64 3.49 7.66 -20.18
N SER A 65 4.57 6.97 -19.80
CA SER A 65 4.62 5.51 -19.69
C SER A 65 4.47 5.01 -18.25
N LEU A 66 4.46 5.92 -17.27
CA LEU A 66 4.46 5.59 -15.85
C LEU A 66 3.03 5.34 -15.34
N TRP A 67 2.71 4.07 -15.15
CA TRP A 67 1.49 3.61 -14.49
C TRP A 67 1.82 3.20 -13.05
N ILE A 68 0.81 3.14 -12.19
CA ILE A 68 0.95 2.52 -10.87
C ILE A 68 -0.05 1.37 -10.77
N GLU A 69 0.43 0.19 -10.43
CA GLU A 69 -0.40 -0.90 -9.95
C GLU A 69 -0.58 -0.71 -8.44
N ARG A 70 -1.79 -0.33 -8.03
CA ARG A 70 -2.13 -0.10 -6.63
C ARG A 70 -2.88 -1.31 -6.11
N THR A 71 -2.33 -1.95 -5.09
CA THR A 71 -3.04 -2.97 -4.31
C THR A 71 -3.59 -2.35 -3.04
N THR A 72 -4.91 -2.41 -2.85
CA THR A 72 -5.57 -2.07 -1.58
C THR A 72 -5.69 -3.33 -0.75
N LEU A 73 -5.23 -3.25 0.50
CA LEU A 73 -5.27 -4.32 1.50
C LEU A 73 -6.14 -3.85 2.67
N VAL A 74 -7.09 -4.68 3.10
CA VAL A 74 -7.88 -4.44 4.31
C VAL A 74 -7.56 -5.51 5.33
N THR A 75 -7.18 -5.11 6.53
CA THR A 75 -6.87 -6.02 7.64
C THR A 75 -8.10 -6.35 8.47
N GLU A 76 -8.08 -7.51 9.11
CA GLU A 76 -9.13 -7.91 10.06
C GLU A 76 -9.28 -6.93 11.23
N ASN A 77 -8.15 -6.42 11.74
CA ASN A 77 -8.10 -5.52 12.88
C ASN A 77 -7.40 -4.21 12.51
N THR A 78 -7.78 -3.10 13.16
CA THR A 78 -7.07 -1.82 13.00
C THR A 78 -5.70 -1.88 13.64
N LEU A 79 -4.74 -1.16 13.06
CA LEU A 79 -3.38 -1.02 13.58
C LEU A 79 -3.13 0.40 14.12
N PRO A 80 -2.35 0.53 15.20
CA PRO A 80 -1.80 -0.56 16.02
C PRO A 80 -2.88 -1.27 16.87
N GLY A 81 -2.83 -2.60 16.91
CA GLY A 81 -3.69 -3.44 17.76
C GLY A 81 -2.90 -4.15 18.86
N ILE A 82 -3.45 -5.23 19.42
CA ILE A 82 -2.72 -6.09 20.38
C ILE A 82 -1.45 -6.65 19.74
N LEU A 83 -1.57 -7.10 18.49
CA LEU A 83 -0.45 -7.53 17.66
C LEU A 83 0.04 -6.38 16.80
N ARG A 84 1.32 -6.47 16.40
CA ARG A 84 1.95 -5.53 15.45
C ARG A 84 1.61 -5.85 13.99
N TRP A 85 0.82 -6.89 13.77
CA TRP A 85 0.38 -7.37 12.46
C TRP A 85 -1.07 -7.84 12.58
N SER A 86 -1.78 -7.85 11.45
CA SER A 86 -3.12 -8.39 11.32
C SER A 86 -3.21 -9.10 9.97
N GLU A 87 -4.02 -10.14 9.89
CA GLU A 87 -4.32 -10.81 8.62
C GLU A 87 -5.04 -9.86 7.67
N VAL A 88 -4.74 -9.97 6.38
CA VAL A 88 -5.44 -9.26 5.30
C VAL A 88 -6.67 -10.08 4.91
N ILE A 89 -7.85 -9.52 5.12
CA ILE A 89 -9.14 -10.18 4.83
C ILE A 89 -9.74 -9.76 3.49
N SER A 90 -9.25 -8.66 2.89
CA SER A 90 -9.67 -8.24 1.56
C SER A 90 -8.51 -7.62 0.79
N ARG A 91 -8.45 -7.92 -0.50
CA ARG A 91 -7.44 -7.44 -1.44
C ARG A 91 -8.10 -7.04 -2.76
N SER A 92 -7.83 -5.83 -3.23
CA SER A 92 -8.20 -5.37 -4.57
C SER A 92 -7.02 -4.73 -5.27
N MET A 93 -7.02 -4.76 -6.60
CA MET A 93 -5.96 -4.21 -7.43
C MET A 93 -6.56 -3.31 -8.51
N GLU A 94 -5.93 -2.17 -8.73
CA GLU A 94 -6.27 -1.23 -9.79
C GLU A 94 -5.00 -0.68 -10.45
N GLU A 95 -5.15 -0.21 -11.68
CA GLU A 95 -4.07 0.45 -12.42
C GLU A 95 -4.38 1.94 -12.55
N ILE A 96 -3.47 2.76 -12.04
CA ILE A 96 -3.57 4.22 -12.08
C ILE A 96 -2.83 4.72 -13.32
N PRO A 97 -3.50 5.45 -14.21
CA PRO A 97 -2.89 5.95 -15.43
C PRO A 97 -1.92 7.11 -15.16
N PRO A 98 -0.93 7.34 -16.05
CA PRO A 98 0.03 8.43 -15.99
C PRO A 98 -0.52 9.80 -15.61
N VAL A 99 -1.68 10.15 -16.16
CA VAL A 99 -2.34 11.45 -15.93
C VAL A 99 -2.71 11.65 -14.46
N GLU A 100 -3.13 10.59 -13.79
CA GLU A 100 -3.57 10.62 -12.39
C GLU A 100 -2.40 10.46 -11.43
N VAL A 101 -1.35 9.72 -11.83
CA VAL A 101 -0.11 9.58 -11.04
C VAL A 101 0.49 10.94 -10.67
N ARG A 102 0.41 11.94 -11.56
CA ARG A 102 0.90 13.31 -11.28
C ARG A 102 0.23 13.98 -10.08
N THR A 103 -1.02 13.61 -9.78
CA THR A 103 -1.80 14.19 -8.67
C THR A 103 -1.66 13.42 -7.37
N LEU A 104 -0.99 12.27 -7.38
CA LEU A 104 -0.79 11.48 -6.18
C LEU A 104 0.26 12.12 -5.27
N HIS A 105 -0.13 12.42 -4.04
CA HIS A 105 0.82 12.80 -2.99
C HIS A 105 1.41 11.54 -2.36
N PHE A 106 2.73 11.38 -2.45
CA PHE A 106 3.45 10.30 -1.79
C PHE A 106 3.73 10.68 -0.33
N SER A 107 2.90 10.22 0.60
CA SER A 107 3.16 10.32 2.03
C SER A 107 4.14 9.23 2.49
N ASN A 108 5.15 9.59 3.29
CA ASN A 108 6.22 8.70 3.78
C ASN A 108 5.85 7.86 5.03
N PHE A 109 4.56 7.55 5.23
CA PHE A 109 4.17 6.64 6.31
C PHE A 109 4.14 5.22 5.77
N SER A 110 5.09 4.40 6.23
CA SER A 110 5.27 3.02 5.76
C SER A 110 4.97 2.04 6.88
N TYR A 111 3.94 1.22 6.70
CA TYR A 111 3.83 -0.06 7.41
C TYR A 111 4.52 -1.13 6.58
N LEU A 112 5.15 -2.10 7.24
CA LEU A 112 5.67 -3.29 6.57
C LEU A 112 4.59 -4.36 6.61
N PHE A 113 4.05 -4.74 5.45
CA PHE A 113 3.12 -5.86 5.34
C PHE A 113 3.82 -7.05 4.70
N ILE A 114 3.59 -8.21 5.30
CA ILE A 114 3.93 -9.51 4.73
C ILE A 114 2.63 -10.08 4.21
N THR A 115 2.52 -10.22 2.89
CA THR A 115 1.45 -11.00 2.28
C THR A 115 1.94 -12.44 2.19
N PHE A 116 1.24 -13.37 2.85
CA PHE A 116 1.48 -14.82 2.73
C PHE A 116 0.92 -15.38 1.43
#